data_AF-A0A961Z7N0-F1
#
_entry.id   AF-A0A961Z7N0-F1
#
_cell.length_a   1.000
_cell.length_b   1.000
_cell.length_c   1.000
_cell.angle_alpha   90.00
_cell.angle_beta   90.00
_cell.angle_gamma   90.00
#
_symmetry.space_group_name_H-M   'P 1'
#
loop_
_entity.id
_entity.type
_entity.pdbx_description
1 polymer ?
#
loop_
_entity_poly.entity_id
_entity_poly.type
_entity_poly.pdbx_seq_one_letter_code
_entity_poly.pdbx_strand_id
1 'polypeptide(L)'
;MFTRFVAAVAVMFSVGILVSLPSAPAKAGDDSGSGSDYYAGLSCGRLWYERNRIYARYGYCFKSDRAIATFGRGCFAPYGRVPSHQRRVINRIQRIERAKGC
;
A
#
# COMPACT_ATOMS: atom_id res chain seq x y z
N MET A 1 -37.02 27.79 -38.77
CA MET A 1 -36.57 26.48 -38.25
C MET A 1 -35.32 26.76 -37.40
N PHE A 2 -35.24 26.19 -36.19
CA PHE A 2 -34.30 26.45 -35.07
C PHE A 2 -34.74 27.43 -33.96
N THR A 3 -35.65 26.92 -33.10
CA THR A 3 -35.59 26.79 -31.61
C THR A 3 -34.46 27.51 -30.83
N ARG A 4 -34.56 28.02 -29.59
CA ARG A 4 -35.56 28.05 -28.49
C ARG A 4 -34.91 28.78 -27.27
N PHE A 5 -35.70 29.54 -26.47
CA PHE A 5 -35.70 29.63 -24.98
C PHE A 5 -34.44 30.14 -24.22
N VAL A 6 -34.45 30.72 -23.02
CA VAL A 6 -35.37 31.36 -22.05
C VAL A 6 -34.46 31.99 -20.97
N ALA A 7 -34.88 33.15 -20.44
CA ALA A 7 -34.67 33.76 -19.11
C ALA A 7 -33.46 33.44 -18.20
N ALA A 8 -32.96 34.50 -17.55
CA ALA A 8 -33.20 34.80 -16.13
C ALA A 8 -31.95 35.37 -15.44
N VAL A 9 -31.98 36.67 -15.12
CA VAL A 9 -31.12 37.28 -14.10
C VAL A 9 -32.05 37.73 -12.98
N ALA A 10 -31.94 37.10 -11.81
CA ALA A 10 -32.58 37.57 -10.60
C ALA A 10 -31.65 37.31 -9.41
N VAL A 11 -31.10 38.39 -8.89
CA VAL A 11 -30.33 38.50 -7.66
C VAL A 11 -31.31 38.61 -6.49
N MET A 12 -31.17 37.80 -5.44
CA MET A 12 -31.74 38.06 -4.11
C MET A 12 -30.82 37.45 -3.04
N PHE A 13 -30.10 38.28 -2.30
CA PHE A 13 -30.45 38.87 -0.99
C PHE A 13 -30.20 37.94 0.20
N SER A 14 -29.19 38.38 0.96
CA SER A 14 -28.60 37.92 2.21
C SER A 14 -29.60 37.61 3.34
N VAL A 15 -29.46 36.44 3.97
CA VAL A 15 -29.83 36.23 5.38
C VAL A 15 -28.74 35.38 6.04
N GLY A 16 -28.16 35.92 7.11
CA GLY A 16 -27.08 35.28 7.86
C GLY A 16 -27.55 34.06 8.66
N ILE A 17 -26.70 33.06 8.70
CA ILE A 17 -26.73 32.00 9.71
C ILE A 17 -25.28 31.76 10.14
N LEU A 18 -24.92 32.23 11.34
CA LEU A 18 -23.73 31.77 12.05
C LEU A 18 -24.01 30.33 12.52
N VAL A 19 -23.75 29.36 11.64
CA VAL A 19 -23.74 27.94 12.04
C VAL A 19 -22.44 27.69 12.79
N SER A 20 -22.52 27.58 14.11
CA SER A 20 -21.44 26.99 14.92
C SER A 20 -21.30 25.52 14.52
N LEU A 21 -20.33 25.20 13.66
CA LEU A 21 -19.98 23.80 13.40
C LEU A 21 -19.28 23.23 14.64
N PRO A 22 -19.74 22.12 15.23
CA PRO A 22 -18.88 21.34 16.11
C PRO A 22 -17.70 20.85 15.26
N SER A 23 -16.50 21.31 15.59
CA SER A 23 -15.26 20.71 15.10
C SER A 23 -15.16 19.29 15.65
N ALA A 24 -15.80 18.35 14.96
CA ALA A 24 -15.50 16.94 15.13
C ALA A 24 -13.99 16.79 14.91
N PRO A 25 -13.28 15.99 15.73
CA PRO A 25 -11.92 15.62 15.40
C PRO A 25 -11.98 14.92 14.05
N ALA A 26 -11.31 15.49 13.04
CA ALA A 26 -11.05 14.78 11.81
C ALA A 26 -10.28 13.51 12.21
N LYS A 27 -10.98 12.38 12.24
CA LYS A 27 -10.32 11.09 12.15
C LYS A 27 -9.56 11.15 10.84
N ALA A 28 -8.23 11.26 10.93
CA ALA A 28 -7.35 11.02 9.82
C ALA A 28 -7.82 9.72 9.19
N GLY A 29 -8.21 9.81 7.91
CA GLY A 29 -8.78 8.69 7.18
C GLY A 29 -7.93 7.46 7.38
N ASP A 30 -8.58 6.40 7.83
CA ASP A 30 -8.16 5.04 7.62
C ASP A 30 -8.05 4.84 6.11
N ASP A 31 -6.83 4.99 5.59
CA ASP A 31 -6.36 4.74 4.23
C ASP A 31 -6.42 3.25 3.86
N SER A 32 -7.50 2.60 4.30
CA SER A 32 -7.97 1.28 3.93
C SER A 32 -8.39 1.27 2.46
N GLY A 33 -7.44 1.36 1.53
CA GLY A 33 -7.65 0.84 0.18
C GLY A 33 -7.21 1.68 -1.01
N SER A 34 -6.22 2.58 -0.91
CA SER A 34 -5.64 3.19 -2.13
C SER A 34 -4.45 2.39 -2.68
N GLY A 35 -4.68 1.09 -2.86
CA GLY A 35 -3.74 0.16 -3.46
C GLY A 35 -4.15 -1.23 -3.06
N SER A 36 -4.78 -1.97 -3.98
CA SER A 36 -5.06 -3.41 -3.86
C SER A 36 -4.01 -4.10 -3.00
N ASP A 37 -4.39 -4.94 -2.04
CA ASP A 37 -3.43 -5.79 -1.32
C ASP A 37 -2.78 -6.75 -2.32
N TYR A 38 -1.77 -6.24 -3.03
CA TYR A 38 -1.09 -6.90 -4.14
C TYR A 38 -0.61 -8.27 -3.69
N TYR A 39 -0.11 -8.35 -2.46
CA TYR A 39 0.39 -9.58 -1.86
C TYR A 39 -0.73 -10.60 -1.58
N ALA A 40 -1.92 -10.17 -1.18
CA ALA A 40 -3.04 -11.09 -0.92
C ALA A 40 -3.41 -11.92 -2.17
N GLY A 41 -3.28 -11.33 -3.37
CA GLY A 41 -3.54 -12.01 -4.65
C GLY A 41 -2.43 -12.96 -5.11
N LEU A 42 -1.26 -12.98 -4.47
CA LEU A 42 -0.11 -13.75 -4.94
C LEU A 42 -0.16 -15.23 -4.51
N SER A 43 0.43 -16.10 -5.34
CA SER A 43 0.68 -17.50 -4.98
C SER A 43 1.78 -17.62 -3.92
N CYS A 44 1.83 -18.74 -3.18
CA CYS A 44 2.90 -19.00 -2.19
C CYS A 44 4.31 -18.88 -2.78
N GLY A 45 4.52 -19.38 -4.00
CA GLY A 45 5.80 -19.24 -4.68
C GLY A 45 6.17 -17.77 -4.95
N ARG A 46 5.17 -16.95 -5.32
CA ARG A 46 5.39 -15.52 -5.56
C ARG A 46 5.56 -14.72 -4.28
N LEU A 47 4.83 -15.04 -3.21
CA LEU A 47 5.04 -14.47 -1.88
C LEU A 47 6.45 -14.75 -1.38
N TRP A 48 6.89 -16.01 -1.46
CA TRP A 48 8.25 -16.41 -1.13
C TRP A 48 9.27 -15.59 -1.95
N TYR A 49 9.04 -15.44 -3.26
CA TYR A 49 9.94 -14.67 -4.12
C TYR A 49 10.01 -13.20 -3.69
N GLU A 50 8.87 -12.53 -3.48
CA GLU A 50 8.85 -11.11 -3.10
C GLU A 50 9.51 -10.88 -1.73
N ARG A 51 9.27 -11.78 -0.75
CA ARG A 51 9.92 -11.73 0.56
C ARG A 51 11.44 -11.85 0.44
N ASN A 52 11.91 -12.87 -0.30
CA ASN A 52 13.34 -13.14 -0.45
C ASN A 52 14.04 -12.10 -1.33
N ARG A 53 13.36 -11.52 -2.32
CA ARG A 53 13.87 -10.41 -3.12
C ARG A 53 14.23 -9.21 -2.25
N ILE A 54 13.44 -8.90 -1.21
CA ILE A 54 13.79 -7.83 -0.26
C ILE A 54 15.11 -8.18 0.44
N TYR A 55 15.25 -9.39 0.98
CA TYR A 55 16.50 -9.83 1.61
C TYR A 55 17.70 -9.79 0.67
N ALA A 56 17.52 -10.22 -0.58
CA ALA A 56 18.56 -10.21 -1.62
C ALA A 56 19.09 -8.80 -1.87
N ARG A 57 18.20 -7.79 -1.96
CA ARG A 57 18.59 -6.39 -2.15
C ARG A 57 19.48 -5.83 -1.04
N TYR A 58 19.40 -6.38 0.16
CA TYR A 58 20.21 -5.97 1.31
C TYR A 58 21.37 -6.94 1.58
N GLY A 59 21.72 -7.80 0.64
CA GLY A 59 22.91 -8.65 0.72
C GLY A 59 22.81 -9.79 1.75
N TYR A 60 21.59 -10.28 2.01
CA TYR A 60 21.38 -11.43 2.88
C TYR A 60 22.17 -12.65 2.40
N CYS A 61 22.72 -13.40 3.36
CA CYS A 61 23.43 -14.65 3.10
C CYS A 61 22.46 -15.82 2.94
N PHE A 62 22.12 -16.17 1.71
CA PHE A 62 21.24 -17.30 1.44
C PHE A 62 21.98 -18.62 1.66
N LYS A 63 21.29 -19.56 2.32
CA LYS A 63 21.79 -20.91 2.63
C LYS A 63 21.03 -22.03 1.93
N SER A 64 19.81 -21.77 1.48
CA SER A 64 18.99 -22.78 0.81
C SER A 64 19.30 -22.82 -0.68
N ASP A 65 19.38 -24.02 -1.24
CA ASP A 65 19.69 -24.22 -2.66
C ASP A 65 18.70 -23.48 -3.56
N ARG A 66 17.41 -23.51 -3.22
CA ARG A 66 16.38 -22.75 -3.96
C ARG A 66 16.67 -21.25 -3.96
N ALA A 67 17.03 -20.66 -2.82
CA ALA A 67 17.28 -19.22 -2.76
C ALA A 67 18.61 -18.86 -3.45
N ILE A 68 19.63 -19.70 -3.30
CA ILE A 68 20.93 -19.55 -3.98
C ILE A 68 20.74 -19.63 -5.50
N ALA A 69 19.96 -20.58 -6.00
CA ALA A 69 19.65 -20.70 -7.42
C ALA A 69 18.84 -19.51 -7.96
N THR A 70 17.99 -18.89 -7.14
CA THR A 70 17.11 -17.78 -7.57
C THR A 70 17.78 -16.40 -7.47
N PHE A 71 18.53 -16.16 -6.39
CA PHE A 71 19.05 -14.84 -6.03
C PHE A 71 20.58 -14.80 -5.92
N GLY A 72 21.25 -15.94 -6.11
CA GLY A 72 22.65 -16.12 -5.74
C GLY A 72 22.84 -16.31 -4.24
N ARG A 73 24.08 -16.59 -3.84
CA ARG A 73 24.44 -16.78 -2.42
C ARG A 73 24.36 -15.49 -1.60
N GLY A 74 24.41 -14.33 -2.25
CA GLY A 74 24.38 -13.01 -1.60
C GLY A 74 25.66 -12.77 -0.80
N CYS A 75 25.52 -12.46 0.49
CA CYS A 75 26.63 -12.19 1.42
C CYS A 75 27.51 -10.98 1.08
N PHE A 76 26.89 -9.83 0.89
CA PHE A 76 27.59 -8.56 0.73
C PHE A 76 27.00 -7.52 1.68
N ALA A 77 27.78 -6.48 2.03
CA ALA A 77 27.28 -5.40 2.89
C ALA A 77 25.99 -4.81 2.29
N PRO A 78 24.89 -4.64 3.07
CA PRO A 78 24.84 -4.61 4.53
C PRO A 78 24.47 -5.94 5.22
N TYR A 79 24.75 -7.09 4.60
CA TYR A 79 24.62 -8.44 5.17
C TYR A 79 23.23 -8.78 5.69
N GLY A 80 22.19 -8.35 4.97
CA GLY A 80 20.80 -8.58 5.33
C GLY A 80 20.26 -7.61 6.38
N ARG A 81 20.95 -6.51 6.70
CA ARG A 81 20.41 -5.45 7.56
C ARG A 81 19.33 -4.67 6.81
N VAL A 82 18.10 -5.18 6.87
CA VAL A 82 16.92 -4.60 6.23
C VAL A 82 16.37 -3.43 7.07
N PRO A 83 16.14 -2.23 6.48
CA PRO A 83 15.53 -1.09 7.16
C PRO A 83 14.12 -1.37 7.67
N SER A 84 13.68 -0.62 8.70
CA SER A 84 12.38 -0.81 9.35
C SER A 84 11.19 -0.76 8.40
N HIS A 85 11.21 0.13 7.40
CA HIS A 85 10.12 0.25 6.43
C HIS A 85 9.97 -1.00 5.55
N GLN A 86 11.08 -1.62 5.14
CA GLN A 86 11.05 -2.88 4.39
C GLN A 86 10.68 -4.06 5.30
N ARG A 87 11.08 -4.04 6.58
CA ARG A 87 10.64 -5.05 7.55
C ARG A 87 9.12 -5.08 7.71
N ARG A 88 8.44 -3.93 7.62
CA ARG A 88 6.97 -3.89 7.61
C ARG A 88 6.38 -4.64 6.41
N VAL A 89 7.00 -4.51 5.24
CA VAL A 89 6.59 -5.24 4.01
C VAL A 89 6.82 -6.75 4.17
N ILE A 90 8.01 -7.16 4.64
CA ILE A 90 8.32 -8.56 4.94
C ILE A 90 7.29 -9.16 5.90
N ASN A 91 7.01 -8.46 7.00
CA ASN A 91 6.04 -8.92 8.00
C ASN A 91 4.63 -9.06 7.42
N ARG A 92 4.24 -8.15 6.51
CA ARG A 92 2.96 -8.25 5.79
C ARG A 92 2.92 -9.51 4.92
N ILE A 93 3.95 -9.75 4.12
CA ILE A 93 4.05 -10.95 3.27
C ILE A 93 3.99 -12.22 4.12
N GLN A 94 4.76 -12.28 5.22
CA GLN A 94 4.77 -13.42 6.13
C GLN A 94 3.43 -13.66 6.83
N ARG A 95 2.61 -12.63 7.07
CA ARG A 95 1.24 -12.82 7.58
C ARG A 95 0.37 -13.50 6.53
N ILE A 96 0.50 -13.10 5.26
CA ILE A 96 -0.28 -13.65 4.15
C ILE A 96 0.17 -15.08 3.84
N GLU A 97 1.48 -15.36 3.84
CA GLU A 97 2.03 -16.72 3.71
C GLU A 97 1.39 -17.64 4.76
N ARG A 98 1.47 -17.25 6.04
CA ARG A 98 0.88 -18.00 7.15
C ARG A 98 -0.63 -18.23 6.97
N ALA A 99 -1.36 -17.21 6.53
CA ALA A 99 -2.80 -17.33 6.27
C ALA A 99 -3.11 -18.30 5.12
N LYS A 100 -2.18 -18.50 4.18
CA LYS A 100 -2.30 -19.43 3.04
C LYS A 100 -1.72 -20.82 3.30
N GLY A 101 -1.09 -21.06 4.45
CA GLY A 101 -0.44 -22.35 4.75
C GLY A 101 0.92 -22.52 4.04
N CYS A 102 1.60 -21.41 3.78
CA CYS A 102 3.00 -21.36 3.38
C CYS A 102 3.79 -20.41 4.32
#